data_AF-A0A353GV21-F1
#
_entry.id   AF-A0A353GV21-F1
#
_cell.length_a   1.000
_cell.length_b   1.000
_cell.length_c   1.000
_cell.angle_alpha   90.00
_cell.angle_beta   90.00
_cell.angle_gamma   90.00
#
_symmetry.space_group_name_H-M   'P 1'
#
loop_
_entity.id
_entity.type
_entity.pdbx_description
1 polymer ?
#
loop_
_entity_poly.entity_id
_entity_poly.type
_entity_poly.pdbx_seq_one_letter_code
_entity_poly.pdbx_strand_id
1 'polypeptide(L)'
;MGYSSGDVVALYFDMSGAVIFWNKDFPTRGDFYDFMWQVGPKLCCQVGEKTVLNIGYKWMHISNEQWEWQGLKTDFQATENNPSYNAKGITLTMVHYF
;
A
#
# COMPACT_ATOMS: atom_id res chain seq x y z
N MET A 1 -0.22 -36.45 18.84
CA MET A 1 0.23 -35.37 19.73
C MET A 1 -0.56 -34.13 19.35
N GLY A 2 -1.62 -33.82 20.10
CA GLY A 2 -2.44 -32.64 19.86
C GLY A 2 -1.76 -31.42 20.48
N TYR A 3 -1.39 -30.44 19.66
CA TYR A 3 -1.07 -29.12 20.17
C TYR A 3 -2.38 -28.48 20.63
N SER A 4 -2.44 -28.06 21.89
CA SER A 4 -3.48 -27.14 22.36
C SER A 4 -3.35 -25.86 21.55
N SER A 5 -4.15 -25.75 20.48
CA SER A 5 -4.15 -24.62 19.55
C SER A 5 -4.70 -23.38 20.26
N GLY A 6 -3.87 -22.77 21.11
CA GLY A 6 -4.14 -21.40 21.56
C GLY A 6 -4.22 -20.51 20.33
N ASP A 7 -5.21 -19.62 20.28
CA ASP A 7 -5.37 -18.67 19.19
C ASP A 7 -4.05 -17.90 19.01
N VAL A 8 -3.36 -18.13 17.90
CA VAL A 8 -2.13 -17.40 17.59
C VAL A 8 -2.53 -16.00 17.14
N VAL A 9 -2.18 -15.02 17.95
CA VAL A 9 -2.34 -13.60 17.63
C VAL A 9 -0.97 -12.98 17.45
N ALA A 10 -0.79 -12.24 16.37
CA ALA A 10 0.44 -11.52 16.11
C ALA A 10 0.16 -10.11 15.57
N LEU A 11 1.02 -9.18 15.97
CA LEU A 11 1.01 -7.81 15.51
C LEU A 11 2.25 -7.59 14.65
N TYR A 12 2.05 -7.13 13.43
CA TYR A 12 3.12 -6.84 12.49
C TYR A 12 3.00 -5.42 11.97
N PHE A 13 4.11 -4.89 11.49
CA PHE A 13 4.14 -3.67 10.72
C PHE A 13 4.52 -4.02 9.29
N ASP A 14 3.67 -3.71 8.32
CA ASP A 14 3.86 -4.10 6.93
C ASP A 14 3.98 -2.89 6.02
N MET A 15 4.96 -2.95 5.11
CA MET A 15 5.20 -1.97 4.05
C MET A 15 5.09 -2.69 2.71
N SER A 16 4.44 -2.06 1.74
CA SER A 16 4.30 -2.60 0.38
C SER A 16 4.18 -1.45 -0.62
N GLY A 17 4.54 -1.71 -1.88
CA GLY A 17 4.29 -0.78 -2.97
C GLY A 17 3.69 -1.44 -4.19
N ALA A 18 3.18 -0.63 -5.12
CA ALA A 18 2.65 -1.08 -6.40
C ALA A 18 2.90 -0.03 -7.49
N VAL A 19 2.94 -0.49 -8.73
CA VAL A 19 2.80 0.35 -9.91
C VAL A 19 1.34 0.25 -10.36
N ILE A 20 0.67 1.39 -10.50
CA ILE A 20 -0.73 1.49 -10.91
C ILE A 20 -0.75 2.02 -12.34
N PHE A 21 -1.51 1.36 -13.21
CA PHE A 21 -1.81 1.86 -14.54
C PHE A 21 -3.30 2.19 -14.63
N TRP A 22 -3.59 3.40 -15.05
CA TRP A 22 -4.94 3.90 -15.23
C TRP A 22 -5.34 3.80 -16.69
N ASN A 23 -6.64 3.59 -16.94
CA ASN A 23 -7.19 3.62 -18.30
C ASN A 23 -7.40 5.05 -18.85
N LYS A 24 -7.09 6.06 -18.04
CA LYS A 24 -7.16 7.50 -18.31
C LYS A 24 -6.21 8.23 -17.35
N ASP A 25 -5.91 9.49 -17.63
CA ASP A 25 -5.11 10.32 -16.73
C ASP A 25 -5.78 10.46 -15.36
N PHE A 26 -5.09 10.01 -14.31
CA PHE A 26 -5.56 10.07 -12.93
C PHE A 26 -4.36 10.15 -11.98
N PRO A 27 -4.41 10.95 -10.90
CA PRO A 27 -5.44 11.93 -10.50
C PRO A 27 -5.68 13.07 -11.52
N THR A 28 -6.59 14.02 -11.25
CA THR A 28 -6.78 15.19 -12.12
C THR A 28 -5.45 15.93 -12.32
N ARG A 29 -5.03 16.13 -13.58
CA ARG A 29 -3.68 16.62 -13.98
C ARG A 29 -2.55 15.61 -13.72
N GLY A 30 -2.84 14.33 -13.59
CA GLY A 30 -1.86 13.24 -13.51
C GLY A 30 -1.58 12.63 -14.88
N ASP A 31 -1.00 11.44 -14.88
CA ASP A 31 -0.69 10.65 -16.08
C ASP A 31 -1.38 9.27 -15.99
N PHE A 32 -1.13 8.39 -16.95
CA PHE A 32 -1.67 7.02 -16.98
C PHE A 32 -1.01 6.08 -15.97
N TYR A 33 0.01 6.52 -15.22
CA TYR A 33 0.76 5.68 -14.28
C TYR A 33 1.05 6.39 -12.95
N ASP A 34 1.14 5.60 -11.87
CA ASP A 34 1.50 6.05 -10.53
C ASP A 34 2.31 4.98 -9.77
N PHE A 35 3.13 5.42 -8.82
CA PHE A 35 3.72 4.59 -7.78
C PHE A 35 2.95 4.76 -6.47
N MET A 36 2.48 3.66 -5.91
CA MET A 36 1.84 3.61 -4.60
C MET A 36 2.78 3.00 -3.58
N TRP A 37 2.98 3.69 -2.46
CA TRP A 37 3.60 3.16 -1.26
C TRP A 37 2.59 3.14 -0.12
N GLN A 38 2.51 2.04 0.61
CA GLN A 38 1.65 1.96 1.78
C GLN A 38 2.34 1.25 2.94
N VAL A 39 2.05 1.70 4.15
CA VAL A 39 2.67 1.22 5.37
C VAL A 39 1.69 1.26 6.54
N GLY A 40 1.78 0.32 7.48
CA GLY A 40 1.03 0.41 8.73
C GLY A 40 0.98 -0.89 9.53
N PRO A 41 0.29 -0.87 10.69
CA PRO A 41 0.14 -2.04 11.54
C PRO A 41 -0.94 -3.01 10.99
N LYS A 42 -0.71 -4.30 11.23
CA LYS A 42 -1.63 -5.40 10.90
C LYS A 42 -1.67 -6.40 12.05
N LEU A 43 -2.87 -6.72 12.51
CA LEU A 43 -3.16 -7.77 13.45
C LEU A 43 -3.56 -9.03 12.68
N CYS A 44 -2.90 -10.15 13.00
CA CYS A 44 -3.10 -11.45 12.41
C CYS A 44 -3.61 -12.40 13.49
N CYS A 45 -4.74 -13.07 13.24
CA CYS A 45 -5.33 -14.04 14.15
C CYS A 45 -5.56 -15.35 13.42
N GLN A 46 -5.05 -16.44 13.97
CA GLN A 46 -5.47 -17.77 13.58
C GLN A 46 -6.87 -18.06 14.14
N VAL A 47 -7.79 -18.48 13.27
CA VAL A 47 -9.17 -18.85 13.62
C VAL A 47 -9.34 -20.32 13.29
N GLY A 48 -9.31 -21.15 14.33
CA GLY A 48 -9.25 -22.60 14.18
C GLY A 48 -7.95 -23.06 13.52
N GLU A 49 -7.93 -24.27 12.96
CA GLU A 49 -6.68 -24.88 12.48
C GLU A 49 -6.28 -24.46 11.06
N LYS A 50 -7.23 -23.96 10.26
CA LYS A 50 -7.07 -23.79 8.81
C LYS A 50 -7.28 -22.37 8.29
N THR A 51 -7.61 -21.42 9.15
CA THR A 51 -7.94 -20.05 8.70
C THR A 51 -7.11 -19.03 9.44
N VAL A 52 -6.65 -18.02 8.72
CA VAL A 52 -5.97 -16.84 9.25
C VAL A 52 -6.69 -15.59 8.79
N LEU A 53 -7.06 -14.74 9.75
CA LEU A 53 -7.66 -13.43 9.51
C LEU A 53 -6.65 -12.34 9.79
N ASN A 54 -6.57 -11.36 8.89
CA ASN A 54 -5.74 -10.18 9.06
C ASN A 54 -6.60 -8.92 8.99
N ILE A 55 -6.44 -8.04 9.98
CA ILE A 55 -7.04 -6.71 10.02
C ILE A 55 -5.90 -5.70 10.16
N GLY A 56 -5.87 -4.68 9.30
CA GLY A 56 -4.79 -3.70 9.31
C GLY A 56 -5.29 -2.29 9.05
N TYR A 57 -4.45 -1.32 9.40
CA TYR A 57 -4.63 0.09 9.07
C TYR A 57 -3.43 0.57 8.27
N LYS A 58 -3.66 1.29 7.18
CA LYS A 58 -2.62 1.71 6.25
C LYS A 58 -2.63 3.20 6.05
N TRP A 59 -1.44 3.78 6.03
CA TRP A 59 -1.15 5.06 5.40
C TRP A 59 -0.59 4.78 4.01
N MET A 60 -1.06 5.52 3.02
CA MET A 60 -0.74 5.33 1.61
C MET A 60 -0.33 6.67 1.02
N HIS A 61 0.74 6.67 0.24
CA HIS A 61 1.20 7.79 -0.58
C HIS A 61 1.26 7.33 -2.03
N ILE A 62 0.69 8.11 -2.94
CA ILE A 62 0.67 7.83 -4.37
C ILE A 62 1.23 9.05 -5.09
N SER A 63 2.17 8.83 -6.00
CA SER A 63 2.76 9.85 -6.87
C SER A 63 3.35 9.19 -8.12
N ASN A 64 3.47 9.91 -9.23
CA ASN A 64 4.07 9.37 -10.46
C ASN A 64 5.56 9.71 -10.62
N GLU A 65 6.14 10.35 -9.58
CA GLU A 65 7.55 10.74 -9.51
C GLU A 65 8.06 11.45 -10.78
N GLN A 66 7.18 12.19 -11.47
CA GLN A 66 7.54 12.86 -12.71
C GLN A 66 8.32 14.15 -12.42
N TRP A 67 9.63 14.09 -12.62
CA TRP A 67 10.57 15.20 -12.46
C TRP A 67 10.88 15.83 -13.82
N GLU A 68 10.86 17.16 -13.91
CA GLU A 68 11.28 17.88 -15.12
C GLU A 68 12.72 18.38 -14.95
N TRP A 69 13.59 18.05 -15.90
CA TRP A 69 14.89 18.70 -16.01
C TRP A 69 14.75 20.01 -16.80
N GLN A 70 14.79 21.16 -16.13
CA GLN A 70 14.67 22.49 -16.75
C GLN A 70 16.01 23.09 -17.24
N GLY A 71 16.96 22.26 -17.68
CA GLY A 71 18.23 22.73 -18.24
C GLY A 71 19.23 23.22 -17.19
N LEU A 72 19.98 24.29 -17.48
CA LEU A 72 21.11 24.78 -16.67
C LEU A 72 20.70 25.49 -15.35
N LYS A 73 19.45 25.32 -14.92
CA LYS A 73 18.96 25.77 -13.62
C LYS A 73 19.12 24.60 -12.64
N THR A 74 19.85 24.82 -11.56
CA THR A 74 20.12 23.85 -10.48
C THR A 74 18.87 23.44 -9.67
N ASP A 75 17.67 23.71 -10.18
CA ASP A 75 16.42 23.54 -9.47
C ASP A 75 15.66 22.34 -10.07
N PHE A 76 15.67 21.22 -9.35
CA PHE A 76 14.79 20.08 -9.62
C PHE A 76 13.38 20.44 -9.14
N GLN A 77 12.47 20.73 -10.06
CA GLN A 77 11.07 20.94 -9.74
C GLN A 77 10.23 19.73 -10.19
N ALA A 78 9.30 19.32 -9.33
CA ALA A 78 8.27 18.36 -9.71
C ALA A 78 7.41 18.96 -10.83
N THR A 79 7.10 18.15 -11.84
CA THR A 79 6.22 18.60 -12.95
C THR A 79 4.83 18.93 -12.44
N GLU A 80 4.10 19.79 -13.17
CA GLU A 80 2.66 20.02 -12.93
C GLU A 80 1.82 18.74 -13.06
N ASN A 81 2.38 17.70 -13.68
CA ASN A 81 1.73 16.42 -13.92
C ASN A 81 1.97 15.37 -12.82
N ASN A 82 2.54 15.74 -11.66
CA ASN A 82 2.72 14.83 -10.52
C ASN A 82 1.77 15.17 -9.35
N PRO A 83 0.45 14.95 -9.47
CA PRO A 83 -0.46 15.13 -8.36
C PRO A 83 -0.25 14.01 -7.34
N SER A 84 0.58 14.27 -6.32
CA SER A 84 0.73 13.36 -5.20
C SER A 84 -0.50 13.42 -4.29
N TYR A 85 -0.94 12.27 -3.76
CA TYR A 85 -1.99 12.25 -2.75
C TYR A 85 -1.73 11.21 -1.67
N ASN A 86 -2.31 11.47 -0.50
CA ASN A 86 -2.23 10.59 0.65
C ASN A 86 -3.61 10.02 0.96
N ALA A 87 -3.65 8.73 1.29
CA ALA A 87 -4.86 8.06 1.75
C ALA A 87 -4.59 7.30 3.06
N LYS A 88 -5.67 7.03 3.79
CA LYS A 88 -5.64 6.13 4.94
C LYS A 88 -6.79 5.15 4.83
N GLY A 89 -6.55 3.88 5.17
CA GLY A 89 -7.56 2.84 4.95
C GLY A 89 -7.43 1.64 5.90
N ILE A 90 -8.51 0.89 6.01
CA ILE A 90 -8.55 -0.39 6.72
C ILE A 90 -8.41 -1.52 5.70
N THR A 91 -7.62 -2.54 6.02
CA THR A 91 -7.45 -3.74 5.19
C THR A 91 -8.00 -4.96 5.92
N LEU A 92 -8.73 -5.82 5.19
CA LEU A 92 -9.18 -7.11 5.66
C LEU A 92 -8.65 -8.20 4.72
N THR A 93 -8.05 -9.26 5.25
CA THR A 93 -7.58 -10.40 4.46
C THR A 93 -7.90 -11.71 5.18
N MET A 94 -8.40 -12.69 4.44
CA MET A 94 -8.63 -14.05 4.91
C MET A 94 -7.78 -15.02 4.09
N VAL A 95 -7.06 -15.91 4.77
CA VAL A 95 -6.30 -17.01 4.15
C VAL A 95 -6.85 -18.31 4.70
N HIS A 96 -7.23 -19.24 3.82
CA HIS A 96 -7.70 -20.57 4.19
C HIS A 96 -6.77 -21.64 3.61
N TYR A 97 -6.31 -22.57 4.44
CA TYR A 97 -5.44 -23.69 4.07
C TYR A 97 -6.30 -24.92 3.75
N PHE A 98 -6.03 -25.60 2.62
CA PHE A 98 -6.75 -26.80 2.21
C PHE A 98 -6.11 -28.07 2.78
#